data_AF-A0A9N8F0E0-F1
#
_entry.id   AF-A0A9N8F0E0-F1
#
_cell.length_a   1.000
_cell.length_b   1.000
_cell.length_c   1.000
_cell.angle_alpha   90.00
_cell.angle_beta   90.00
_cell.angle_gamma   90.00
#
_symmetry.space_group_name_H-M   'P 1'
#
loop_
_entity.id
_entity.type
_entity.pdbx_description
1 polymer ?
#
loop_
_entity_poly.entity_id
_entity_poly.type
_entity_poly.pdbx_seq_one_letter_code
_entity_poly.pdbx_strand_id
1 'polypeptide(L)'
;NHNNGQQQLSQALDTTIHQQSKPVTDPEFFGALSDTQLVQAAATAKIIPRQVQIVMELYKLQQLQEYLHFTTNNSASHKQELEKRFRLMVKKRLNKEHREDLSRFRTKAEKQAFLEQEFQKCLAGYNEILAPKNNNQKKTS
;
A
#
# COMPACT_ATOMS: atom_id res chain seq x y z
N ASN A 1 29.86 0.47 22.93
CA ASN A 1 28.64 -0.14 22.33
C ASN A 1 27.89 0.79 21.36
N HIS A 2 28.56 1.56 20.49
CA HIS A 2 27.90 2.52 19.58
C HIS A 2 27.68 2.03 18.14
N ASN A 3 28.00 0.77 17.80
CA ASN A 3 27.97 0.26 16.41
C ASN A 3 26.69 -0.47 15.98
N ASN A 4 25.74 -0.73 16.89
CA ASN A 4 24.55 -1.54 16.56
C ASN A 4 23.41 -0.74 15.87
N GLY A 5 23.32 0.58 16.09
CA GLY A 5 22.23 1.39 15.55
C GLY A 5 22.35 1.69 14.06
N GLN A 6 23.56 1.92 13.55
CA GLN A 6 23.80 2.27 12.14
C GLN A 6 23.66 1.05 11.21
N GLN A 7 24.04 -0.15 11.64
CA GLN A 7 23.89 -1.38 10.85
C GLN A 7 22.42 -1.80 10.70
N GLN A 8 21.58 -1.56 11.71
CA GLN A 8 20.14 -1.85 11.62
C GLN A 8 19.39 -0.86 10.72
N LEU A 9 19.85 0.39 10.65
CA LEU A 9 19.30 1.41 9.76
C LEU A 9 19.63 1.12 8.29
N SER A 10 20.86 0.69 7.98
CA SER A 10 21.23 0.34 6.60
C SER A 10 20.46 -0.90 6.12
N GLN A 11 20.35 -1.95 6.95
CA GLN A 11 19.61 -3.16 6.60
C GLN A 11 18.11 -2.91 6.41
N ALA A 12 17.51 -2.00 7.17
CA ALA A 12 16.10 -1.65 7.03
C ALA A 12 15.82 -0.85 5.75
N LEU A 13 16.73 0.06 5.39
CA LEU A 13 16.68 0.77 4.11
C LEU A 13 16.89 -0.22 2.95
N ASP A 14 17.88 -1.10 3.03
CA ASP A 14 18.13 -2.13 2.02
C ASP A 14 16.95 -3.09 1.84
N THR A 15 16.25 -3.47 2.92
CA THR A 15 15.08 -4.36 2.83
C THR A 15 13.85 -3.64 2.28
N THR A 16 13.67 -2.34 2.60
CA THR A 16 12.60 -1.52 2.05
C THR A 16 12.82 -1.28 0.55
N ILE A 17 14.08 -1.07 0.14
CA ILE A 17 14.52 -0.95 -1.25
C ILE A 17 14.41 -2.30 -1.99
N HIS A 18 14.75 -3.43 -1.37
CA HIS A 18 14.62 -4.77 -1.98
C HIS A 18 13.16 -5.22 -2.15
N GLN A 19 12.23 -4.75 -1.32
CA GLN A 19 10.79 -4.98 -1.58
C GLN A 19 10.26 -4.13 -2.74
N GLN A 20 10.89 -2.98 -3.03
CA GLN A 20 10.53 -2.13 -4.17
C GLN A 20 11.03 -2.70 -5.52
N SER A 21 12.05 -3.57 -5.51
CA SER A 21 12.63 -4.16 -6.73
C SER A 21 11.98 -5.48 -7.18
N LYS A 22 10.99 -6.02 -6.45
CA LYS A 22 10.32 -7.26 -6.83
C LYS A 22 9.32 -7.02 -7.97
N PRO A 23 9.18 -7.96 -8.92
CA PRO A 23 8.17 -7.81 -9.96
C PRO A 23 6.76 -7.87 -9.34
N VAL A 24 5.80 -7.15 -9.93
CA VAL A 24 4.40 -7.10 -9.49
C VAL A 24 3.75 -8.49 -9.38
N THR A 25 4.24 -9.45 -10.16
CA THR A 25 3.77 -10.85 -10.15
C THR A 25 4.22 -11.66 -8.93
N ASP A 26 5.26 -11.20 -8.23
CA ASP A 26 5.78 -11.83 -7.02
C ASP A 26 4.77 -11.70 -5.86
N PRO A 27 4.36 -12.80 -5.20
CA PRO A 27 3.51 -12.73 -4.01
C PRO A 27 4.03 -11.80 -2.90
N GLU A 28 5.35 -11.71 -2.73
CA GLU A 28 5.99 -10.89 -1.71
C GLU A 28 5.98 -9.40 -2.04
N PHE A 29 5.73 -9.02 -3.30
CA PHE A 29 5.54 -7.62 -3.69
C PHE A 29 4.40 -6.97 -2.89
N PHE A 30 3.32 -7.70 -2.63
CA PHE A 30 2.19 -7.22 -1.81
C PHE A 30 2.37 -7.50 -0.30
N GLY A 31 3.58 -7.86 0.13
CA GLY A 31 3.93 -8.01 1.53
C GLY A 31 3.82 -6.68 2.29
N ALA A 32 3.33 -6.74 3.53
CA ALA A 32 3.35 -5.58 4.40
C ALA A 32 4.76 -5.37 4.96
N LEU A 33 5.16 -4.11 5.14
CA LEU A 33 6.36 -3.78 5.93
C LEU A 33 6.13 -4.21 7.38
N SER A 34 7.19 -4.72 8.02
CA SER A 34 7.18 -4.99 9.45
C SER A 34 7.09 -3.69 10.25
N ASP A 35 6.59 -3.76 11.49
CA ASP A 35 6.44 -2.59 12.36
C ASP A 35 7.80 -1.89 12.59
N THR A 36 8.89 -2.64 12.70
CA THR A 36 10.26 -2.11 12.80
C THR A 36 10.64 -1.28 11.56
N GLN A 37 10.40 -1.83 10.36
CA GLN A 37 10.68 -1.12 9.10
C GLN A 37 9.84 0.16 8.98
N LEU A 38 8.58 0.10 9.39
CA LEU A 38 7.68 1.26 9.35
C LEU A 38 8.15 2.37 10.29
N VAL A 39 8.58 2.03 11.50
CA VAL A 39 9.12 3.01 12.47
C VAL A 39 10.42 3.64 11.95
N GLN A 40 11.33 2.84 11.38
CA GLN A 40 12.59 3.35 10.85
C GLN A 40 12.39 4.25 9.63
N ALA A 41 11.53 3.84 8.69
CA ALA A 41 11.18 4.65 7.53
C ALA A 41 10.48 5.95 7.93
N ALA A 42 9.56 5.87 8.90
CA ALA A 42 8.87 7.03 9.47
C ALA A 42 9.83 8.05 10.09
N ALA A 43 10.77 7.57 10.92
CA ALA A 43 11.78 8.41 11.54
C ALA A 43 12.67 9.10 10.50
N THR A 44 13.08 8.36 9.46
CA THR A 44 13.92 8.88 8.37
C THR A 44 13.18 9.94 7.56
N ALA A 45 11.95 9.66 7.16
CA ALA A 45 11.13 10.54 6.34
C ALA A 45 10.40 11.64 7.13
N LYS A 46 10.54 11.66 8.47
CA LYS A 46 9.87 12.60 9.39
C LYS A 46 8.34 12.64 9.21
N ILE A 47 7.76 11.46 8.98
CA ILE A 47 6.32 11.23 8.87
C ILE A 47 5.91 10.12 9.83
N ILE A 48 4.61 9.91 10.05
CA ILE A 48 4.18 8.81 10.92
C ILE A 48 4.24 7.45 10.19
N PRO A 49 4.43 6.32 10.89
CA PRO A 49 4.46 4.97 10.30
C PRO A 49 3.28 4.67 9.38
N ARG A 50 2.12 5.23 9.73
CA ARG A 50 0.90 5.11 8.94
C ARG A 50 1.01 5.77 7.57
N GLN A 51 1.64 6.95 7.49
CA GLN A 51 1.85 7.64 6.22
C GLN A 51 2.82 6.86 5.32
N VAL A 52 3.83 6.21 5.90
CA VAL A 52 4.72 5.28 5.16
C VAL A 52 3.93 4.14 4.53
N GLN A 53 3.01 3.51 5.29
CA GLN A 53 2.15 2.45 4.74
C GLN A 53 1.33 2.96 3.53
N ILE A 54 0.70 4.13 3.67
CA ILE A 54 -0.12 4.71 2.59
C ILE A 54 0.73 5.00 1.34
N VAL A 55 1.91 5.59 1.50
CA VAL A 55 2.83 5.87 0.38
C VAL A 55 3.25 4.57 -0.33
N MET A 56 3.55 3.52 0.43
CA MET A 56 3.88 2.21 -0.15
C MET A 56 2.69 1.56 -0.87
N GLU A 57 1.48 1.71 -0.35
CA GLU A 57 0.27 1.24 -1.02
C GLU A 57 0.03 1.98 -2.33
N LEU A 58 0.21 3.30 -2.36
CA LEU A 58 0.12 4.12 -3.58
C LEU A 58 1.15 3.69 -4.63
N TYR A 59 2.40 3.51 -4.21
CA TYR A 59 3.47 3.03 -5.11
C TYR A 59 3.12 1.67 -5.72
N LYS A 60 2.67 0.71 -4.89
CA LYS A 60 2.28 -0.63 -5.36
C LYS A 60 1.06 -0.60 -6.27
N LEU A 61 0.09 0.28 -6.01
CA LEU A 61 -1.08 0.47 -6.88
C LEU A 61 -0.65 1.00 -8.24
N GLN A 62 0.20 2.02 -8.28
CA GLN A 62 0.74 2.58 -9.52
C GLN A 62 1.46 1.51 -10.34
N GLN A 63 2.39 0.77 -9.73
CA GLN A 63 3.11 -0.31 -10.41
C GLN A 63 2.17 -1.41 -10.93
N LEU A 64 1.14 -1.76 -10.16
CA LEU A 64 0.11 -2.70 -10.61
C LEU A 64 -0.67 -2.16 -11.82
N GLN A 65 -1.10 -0.91 -11.77
CA GLN A 65 -1.83 -0.26 -12.87
C GLN A 65 -0.99 -0.19 -14.15
N GLU A 66 0.27 0.22 -14.03
CA GLU A 66 1.23 0.24 -15.15
C GLU A 66 1.41 -1.17 -15.73
N TYR A 67 1.66 -2.16 -14.88
CA TYR A 67 1.82 -3.55 -15.31
C TYR A 67 0.58 -4.08 -16.05
N LEU A 68 -0.63 -3.83 -15.52
CA LEU A 68 -1.88 -4.27 -16.12
C LEU A 68 -2.23 -3.53 -17.41
N HIS A 69 -1.79 -2.27 -17.55
CA HIS A 69 -1.97 -1.46 -18.75
C HIS A 69 -1.06 -1.91 -19.90
N PHE A 70 0.24 -2.14 -19.61
CA PHE A 70 1.22 -2.51 -20.64
C PHE A 70 1.22 -4.01 -20.99
N THR A 71 0.71 -4.88 -20.11
CA THR A 71 0.68 -6.33 -20.37
C THR A 71 -0.64 -6.74 -21.02
N THR A 72 -0.65 -6.78 -22.35
CA THR A 72 -1.81 -7.20 -23.17
C THR A 72 -2.12 -8.70 -23.08
N ASN A 73 -1.15 -9.53 -22.68
CA ASN A 73 -1.27 -11.00 -22.68
C ASN A 73 -1.70 -11.62 -21.33
N ASN A 74 -2.01 -10.81 -20.32
CA ASN A 74 -2.46 -11.35 -19.04
C ASN A 74 -3.89 -11.88 -19.14
N SER A 75 -4.08 -13.17 -18.79
CA SER A 75 -5.41 -13.75 -18.66
C SER A 75 -6.22 -12.98 -17.62
N ALA A 76 -7.54 -12.89 -17.81
CA ALA A 76 -8.44 -12.20 -16.88
C ALA A 76 -8.28 -12.72 -15.43
N SER A 77 -8.08 -14.04 -15.28
CA SER A 77 -7.81 -14.70 -14.00
C SER A 77 -6.53 -14.18 -13.33
N HIS A 78 -5.45 -13.99 -14.11
CA HIS A 78 -4.20 -13.46 -13.56
C HIS A 78 -4.34 -12.01 -13.10
N LYS A 79 -5.04 -11.17 -13.86
CA LYS A 79 -5.31 -9.77 -13.48
C LYS A 79 -6.10 -9.71 -12.16
N GLN A 80 -7.18 -10.49 -12.06
CA GLN A 80 -8.01 -10.58 -10.86
C GLN A 80 -7.22 -11.04 -9.62
N GLU A 81 -6.29 -11.99 -9.79
CA GLU A 81 -5.45 -12.47 -8.68
C GLU A 81 -4.50 -11.37 -8.18
N LEU A 82 -3.88 -10.59 -9.05
CA LEU A 82 -3.01 -9.48 -8.65
C LEU A 82 -3.80 -8.36 -7.94
N GLU A 83 -4.95 -7.98 -8.47
CA GLU A 83 -5.85 -7.00 -7.83
C GLU A 83 -6.34 -7.49 -6.46
N LYS A 84 -6.63 -8.79 -6.34
CA LYS A 84 -7.01 -9.42 -5.08
C LYS A 84 -5.87 -9.35 -4.06
N ARG A 85 -4.62 -9.60 -4.46
CA ARG A 85 -3.45 -9.47 -3.57
C ARG A 85 -3.30 -8.05 -3.06
N PHE A 86 -3.41 -7.05 -3.94
CA PHE A 86 -3.42 -5.65 -3.55
C PHE A 86 -4.55 -5.34 -2.56
N ARG A 87 -5.79 -5.76 -2.88
CA ARG A 87 -6.96 -5.58 -2.00
C ARG A 87 -6.72 -6.19 -0.61
N LEU A 88 -6.19 -7.40 -0.54
CA LEU A 88 -5.91 -8.09 0.72
C LEU A 88 -4.84 -7.36 1.55
N MET A 89 -3.80 -6.82 0.92
CA MET A 89 -2.76 -6.03 1.59
C MET A 89 -3.39 -4.80 2.28
N VAL A 90 -4.15 -4.00 1.53
CA VAL A 90 -4.81 -2.79 2.06
C VAL A 90 -5.82 -3.14 3.17
N LYS A 91 -6.63 -4.19 2.97
CA LYS A 91 -7.61 -4.64 3.98
C LYS A 91 -6.96 -5.13 5.27
N LYS A 92 -5.78 -5.76 5.22
CA LYS A 92 -5.05 -6.15 6.44
C LYS A 92 -4.67 -4.94 7.29
N ARG A 93 -4.23 -3.85 6.66
CA ARG A 93 -3.95 -2.59 7.34
C ARG A 93 -5.22 -1.96 7.92
N LEU A 94 -6.30 -1.87 7.12
CA LEU A 94 -7.60 -1.34 7.57
C LEU A 94 -8.17 -2.14 8.75
N ASN A 95 -7.98 -3.46 8.76
CA ASN A 95 -8.39 -4.31 9.87
C ASN A 95 -7.71 -3.95 11.20
N LYS A 96 -6.40 -3.62 11.15
CA LYS A 96 -5.64 -3.16 12.33
C LYS A 96 -6.12 -1.79 12.80
N GLU A 97 -6.37 -0.87 11.88
CA GLU A 97 -6.79 0.50 12.17
C GLU A 97 -8.20 0.59 12.74
N HIS A 98 -9.16 -0.09 12.11
CA HIS A 98 -10.55 -0.07 12.52
C HIS A 98 -10.89 -1.19 13.50
N ARG A 99 -9.91 -1.67 14.28
CA ARG A 99 -10.10 -2.81 15.19
C ARG A 99 -11.23 -2.57 16.19
N GLU A 100 -11.35 -1.35 16.68
CA GLU A 100 -12.41 -0.95 17.60
C GLU A 100 -13.79 -0.93 16.93
N ASP A 101 -13.92 -0.34 15.74
CA ASP A 101 -15.16 -0.36 14.98
C ASP A 101 -15.58 -1.80 14.62
N LEU A 102 -14.60 -2.61 14.21
CA LEU A 102 -14.80 -4.01 13.86
C LEU A 102 -15.24 -4.88 15.04
N SER A 103 -14.91 -4.48 16.27
CA SER A 103 -15.35 -5.18 17.48
C SER A 103 -16.86 -5.05 17.71
N ARG A 104 -17.51 -4.03 17.12
CA ARG A 104 -18.94 -3.76 17.27
C ARG A 104 -19.83 -4.64 16.38
N PHE A 105 -19.27 -5.20 15.30
CA PHE A 105 -20.00 -6.09 14.40
C PHE A 105 -20.08 -7.52 14.95
N ARG A 106 -21.27 -8.12 14.88
CA ARG A 106 -21.56 -9.44 15.47
C ARG A 106 -21.20 -10.58 14.52
N THR A 107 -21.23 -10.33 13.22
CA THR A 107 -21.01 -11.36 12.20
C THR A 107 -19.77 -11.10 11.36
N LYS A 108 -19.23 -12.16 10.77
CA LYS A 108 -18.13 -12.07 9.80
C LYS A 108 -18.53 -11.28 8.55
N ALA A 109 -19.76 -11.44 8.09
CA ALA A 109 -20.27 -10.77 6.89
C ALA A 109 -20.28 -9.24 7.06
N GLU A 110 -20.75 -8.75 8.21
CA GLU A 110 -20.74 -7.31 8.53
C GLU A 110 -19.32 -6.74 8.57
N LYS A 111 -18.38 -7.45 9.20
CA LYS A 111 -16.95 -7.06 9.23
C LYS A 111 -16.35 -6.99 7.82
N GLN A 112 -16.70 -7.95 6.97
CA GLN A 112 -16.23 -7.98 5.58
C GLN A 112 -16.84 -6.86 4.75
N ALA A 113 -18.12 -6.55 4.94
CA ALA A 113 -18.80 -5.44 4.27
C ALA A 113 -18.19 -4.09 4.67
N PHE A 114 -17.95 -3.86 5.97
CA PHE A 114 -17.28 -2.67 6.47
C PHE A 114 -15.88 -2.52 5.86
N LEU A 115 -15.06 -3.58 5.89
CA LEU A 115 -13.71 -3.55 5.30
C LEU A 115 -13.71 -3.36 3.78
N GLU A 116 -14.75 -3.84 3.08
CA GLU A 116 -14.91 -3.56 1.65
C GLU A 116 -15.24 -2.08 1.43
N GLN A 117 -16.17 -1.50 2.21
CA GLN A 117 -16.50 -0.09 2.12
C GLN A 117 -15.28 0.81 2.38
N GLU A 118 -14.52 0.55 3.45
CA GLU A 118 -13.31 1.32 3.75
C GLU A 118 -12.21 1.12 2.70
N PHE A 119 -12.10 -0.09 2.14
CA PHE A 119 -11.21 -0.34 1.00
C PHE A 119 -11.60 0.51 -0.21
N GLN A 120 -12.88 0.55 -0.59
CA GLN A 120 -13.35 1.34 -1.73
C GLN A 120 -13.10 2.84 -1.53
N LYS A 121 -13.32 3.36 -0.32
CA LYS A 121 -12.96 4.75 0.03
C LYS A 121 -11.46 5.02 -0.13
N CYS A 122 -10.61 4.12 0.40
CA CYS A 122 -9.16 4.24 0.24
C CYS A 122 -8.75 4.20 -1.23
N LEU A 123 -9.30 3.26 -2.00
CA LEU A 123 -8.97 3.10 -3.42
C LEU A 123 -9.39 4.34 -4.24
N ALA A 124 -10.56 4.92 -3.95
CA ALA A 124 -10.99 6.18 -4.57
C ALA A 124 -9.99 7.31 -4.28
N GLY A 125 -9.61 7.51 -3.02
CA GLY A 125 -8.60 8.51 -2.64
C GLY A 125 -7.23 8.25 -3.27
N TYR A 126 -6.83 6.97 -3.40
CA TYR A 126 -5.58 6.62 -4.08
C TYR A 126 -5.62 6.96 -5.56
N ASN A 127 -6.73 6.66 -6.25
CA ASN A 127 -6.90 7.00 -7.65
C ASN A 127 -6.95 8.52 -7.87
N GLU A 128 -7.52 9.29 -6.95
CA GLU A 128 -7.49 10.77 -7.01
C GLU A 128 -6.06 11.32 -6.89
N ILE A 129 -5.24 10.73 -6.02
CA ILE A 129 -3.83 11.11 -5.85
C ILE A 129 -3.00 10.75 -7.09
N LEU A 130 -3.23 9.56 -7.65
CA LEU A 130 -2.51 9.04 -8.82
C LEU A 130 -3.03 9.58 -10.16
N ALA A 131 -4.22 10.21 -10.16
CA ALA A 131 -4.77 10.79 -11.38
C ALA A 131 -3.79 11.84 -11.94
N PRO A 132 -3.51 11.81 -13.26
CA PRO A 132 -2.69 12.84 -13.87
C PRO A 132 -3.33 14.20 -13.61
N LYS A 133 -2.63 15.06 -12.87
CA LYS A 133 -3.05 16.44 -12.68
C LYS A 133 -3.04 17.09 -14.05
N ASN A 134 -4.21 17.26 -14.66
CA ASN A 134 -4.36 18.12 -15.81
C ASN A 134 -3.95 19.53 -15.36
N ASN A 135 -2.71 19.90 -15.64
CA ASN A 135 -2.16 21.24 -15.47
C ASN A 135 -2.86 22.18 -16.45
N ASN A 136 -4.10 22.53 -16.15
CA ASN A 136 -4.81 23.69 -16.67
C ASN A 136 -5.27 24.52 -15.48
N GLN A 137 -4.32 24.95 -14.65
CA GLN A 137 -4.49 26.24 -13.98
C GLN A 137 -4.38 27.30 -15.07
N LYS A 138 -5.55 27.68 -15.57
CA LYS A 138 -5.79 28.93 -16.29
C LYS A 138 -4.98 30.05 -15.61
N LYS A 139 -3.94 30.52 -16.31
CA LYS A 139 -3.60 31.94 -16.28
C LYS A 139 -4.79 32.68 -16.89
N THR A 140 -5.67 33.21 -16.04
CA THR A 140 -6.55 34.33 -16.36
C THR A 140 -6.10 35.41 -15.38
N SER A 141 -5.20 36.30 -15.81
CA SER A 141 -5.51 37.58 -16.48
C SER A 141 -6.15 38.56 -15.50
#